data_AF-F0ZKM7-F1
#
_entry.id   AF-F0ZKM7-F1
#
_cell.length_a   1.000
_cell.length_b   1.000
_cell.length_c   1.000
_cell.angle_alpha   90.00
_cell.angle_beta   90.00
_cell.angle_gamma   90.00
#
_symmetry.space_group_name_H-M   'P 1'
#
loop_
_entity.id
_entity.type
_entity.pdbx_description
1 polymer ?
#
loop_
_entity_poly.entity_id
_entity_poly.type
_entity_poly.pdbx_seq_one_letter_code
_entity_poly.pdbx_strand_id
1 'polypeptide(L)' 'MQMQISECSIKGPIQKSCESNCTKTWTAYENCSGRVEKLVDDEKANCLGQFLEHIQCIDKCVAPKLFAQLK' A
#
# COMPACT_ATOMS: atom_id res chain seq x y z
N MET A 1 -6.17 -12.61 1.30
CA MET A 1 -6.28 -12.23 2.73
C MET A 1 -6.63 -10.75 2.79
N GLN A 2 -7.91 -10.40 2.95
CA GLN A 2 -8.33 -9.01 3.10
C GLN A 2 -8.01 -8.59 4.53
N MET A 3 -6.96 -7.81 4.69
CA MET A 3 -6.63 -7.20 5.98
C MET A 3 -7.70 -6.14 6.25
N GLN A 4 -8.73 -6.50 7.02
CA GLN A 4 -9.73 -5.58 7.53
C GLN A 4 -9.06 -4.63 8.51
N ILE A 5 -8.47 -3.55 7.99
CA ILE A 5 -8.20 -2.34 8.75
C ILE A 5 -9.58 -1.81 9.12
N SER A 6 -9.86 -1.67 10.42
CA SER A 6 -11.04 -0.98 10.94
C SER A 6 -11.33 0.27 10.10
N GLU A 7 -12.34 0.19 9.22
CA GLU A 7 -12.54 1.23 8.21
C GLU A 7 -13.02 2.51 8.90
N CYS A 8 -12.11 3.48 9.01
CA CYS A 8 -12.50 4.87 9.19
C CYS A 8 -13.44 5.25 8.05
N SER A 9 -14.65 5.70 8.37
CA SER A 9 -15.74 5.98 7.41
C SER A 9 -15.35 6.96 6.30
N ILE A 10 -14.39 7.85 6.58
CA ILE A 10 -13.90 8.86 5.64
C ILE A 10 -12.66 8.35 4.89
N LYS A 11 -11.61 7.92 5.60
CA LYS A 11 -10.34 7.53 4.98
C LYS A 11 -10.45 6.26 4.13
N GLY A 12 -11.24 5.26 4.56
CA GLY A 12 -11.33 3.96 3.89
C GLY A 12 -11.76 4.06 2.42
N PRO A 13 -12.92 4.68 2.11
CA PRO A 13 -13.37 4.87 0.73
C PRO A 13 -12.39 5.68 -0.13
N ILE A 14 -11.78 6.72 0.45
CA ILE A 14 -10.80 7.56 -0.24
C ILE A 14 -9.55 6.73 -0.59
N GLN A 15 -9.05 5.95 0.36
CA GLN A 15 -7.90 5.07 0.16
C GLN A 15 -8.17 4.04 -0.94
N LYS A 16 -9.31 3.36 -0.91
CA LYS A 16 -9.73 2.42 -1.95
C LYS A 16 -9.79 3.07 -3.34
N SER A 17 -10.26 4.31 -3.42
CA SER A 17 -10.29 5.08 -4.68
C SER A 17 -8.89 5.42 -5.22
N CYS A 18 -7.86 5.40 -4.37
CA CYS A 18 -6.49 5.74 -4.73
C CYS A 18 -5.66 4.52 -5.15
N GLU A 19 -6.10 3.29 -4.87
CA GLU A 19 -5.38 2.06 -5.19
C GLU A 19 -5.09 1.93 -6.69
N SER A 20 -6.05 2.24 -7.55
CA SER A 20 -5.90 2.18 -9.01
C SER A 20 -4.84 3.14 -9.57
N ASN A 21 -4.49 4.20 -8.85
CA ASN A 21 -3.44 5.15 -9.25
C ASN A 21 -2.03 4.63 -8.92
N CYS A 22 -1.93 3.59 -8.09
CA CYS A 22 -0.68 3.09 -7.52
C CYS A 22 -0.37 1.65 -7.98
N THR A 23 -0.87 1.24 -9.13
CA THR A 23 -0.65 -0.11 -9.69
C THR A 23 0.82 -0.39 -9.95
N LYS A 24 1.60 0.60 -10.41
CA LYS A 24 3.05 0.43 -10.64
C LYS A 24 3.81 0.03 -9.38
N THR A 25 3.56 0.71 -8.25
CA THR A 25 4.22 0.41 -6.97
C THR A 25 3.70 -0.89 -6.39
N TRP A 26 2.41 -1.20 -6.60
CA TRP A 26 1.84 -2.50 -6.24
C TRP A 26 2.52 -3.67 -6.97
N THR A 27 2.66 -3.58 -8.29
CA THR A 27 3.36 -4.59 -9.09
C THR A 27 4.82 -4.75 -8.65
N ALA A 28 5.51 -3.66 -8.27
CA ALA A 28 6.87 -3.75 -7.74
C ALA A 28 6.93 -4.52 -6.41
N TYR A 29 5.96 -4.29 -5.51
CA TYR A 29 5.82 -5.04 -4.27
C TYR A 29 5.48 -6.52 -4.50
N GLU A 30 4.57 -6.84 -5.42
CA GLU A 30 4.22 -8.23 -5.77
C GLU A 30 5.42 -8.98 -6.34
N ASN A 31 6.17 -8.34 -7.25
CA ASN A 31 7.40 -8.91 -7.80
C ASN A 31 8.47 -9.13 -6.74
N CYS A 32 8.59 -8.23 -5.76
CA CYS A 32 9.49 -8.43 -4.62
C CYS A 32 9.02 -9.62 -3.76
N SER A 33 7.73 -9.68 -3.43
CA SER A 33 7.15 -10.74 -2.60
C SER A 33 7.42 -12.11 -3.21
N GLY A 34 7.17 -12.28 -4.51
CA GLY A 34 7.46 -13.54 -5.22
C GLY A 34 8.95 -13.88 -5.34
N ARG A 35 9.86 -12.92 -5.14
CA ARG A 35 11.31 -13.18 -5.01
C ARG A 35 11.66 -13.63 -3.59
N VAL A 36 11.15 -12.95 -2.57
CA VAL A 36 11.43 -13.25 -1.16
C VAL A 36 10.89 -14.63 -0.76
N GLU A 37 9.76 -15.05 -1.31
CA GLU A 37 9.24 -16.42 -1.13
C GLU A 37 10.23 -17.53 -1.54
N LYS A 38 11.17 -17.22 -2.44
CA LYS A 38 12.21 -18.17 -2.89
C LYS A 38 13.50 -18.09 -2.07
N LEU A 39 13.59 -17.15 -1.13
CA LEU A 39 14.75 -16.87 -0.29
C LEU A 39 14.46 -17.22 1.17
N VAL A 40 13.86 -18.38 1.41
CA VAL A 40 13.37 -18.80 2.75
C VAL A 40 14.46 -18.85 3.83
N ASP A 41 15.72 -19.03 3.43
CA ASP A 41 16.87 -19.12 4.35
C ASP A 41 17.60 -17.77 4.54
N ASP A 42 17.20 -16.71 3.85
CA ASP A 42 17.79 -15.37 4.00
C ASP A 42 16.93 -14.52 4.95
N GLU A 43 17.34 -14.49 6.22
CA GLU A 43 16.66 -13.70 7.27
C GLU A 43 16.59 -12.19 6.99
N LYS A 44 17.40 -11.68 6.04
CA LYS A 44 17.41 -10.26 5.67
C LYS A 44 16.52 -9.98 4.47
N ALA A 45 16.08 -10.99 3.73
CA ALA A 45 15.22 -10.82 2.56
C ALA A 45 13.87 -10.23 2.97
N ASN A 46 13.55 -9.04 2.49
CA ASN A 46 12.29 -8.37 2.78
C ASN A 46 11.88 -7.42 1.64
N CYS A 47 10.62 -7.00 1.67
CA CYS A 47 10.03 -6.08 0.69
C CYS A 47 9.58 -4.75 1.31
N LEU A 48 10.15 -4.38 2.47
CA LEU A 48 9.72 -3.20 3.21
C LEU A 48 9.85 -1.93 2.35
N GLY A 49 10.94 -1.79 1.59
CA GLY A 49 11.13 -0.64 0.70
C GLY A 49 10.00 -0.49 -0.33
N GLN A 50 9.70 -1.56 -1.07
CA GLN A 50 8.64 -1.55 -2.09
C GLN A 50 7.25 -1.35 -1.47
N PHE A 51 7.02 -1.94 -0.29
CA PHE A 51 5.78 -1.71 0.45
C PHE A 51 5.62 -0.25 0.86
N LEU A 52 6.67 0.37 1.42
CA LEU A 52 6.66 1.78 1.80
C LEU A 52 6.46 2.70 0.59
N GLU A 53 7.05 2.39 -0.57
CA GLU A 53 6.78 3.13 -1.82
C GLU A 53 5.30 3.02 -2.25
N HIS A 54 4.68 1.85 -2.10
CA HIS A 54 3.27 1.67 -2.38
C HIS A 54 2.39 2.50 -1.44
N ILE A 55 2.64 2.41 -0.13
CA ILE A 55 1.93 3.21 0.88
C ILE A 55 2.11 4.70 0.63
N GLN A 56 3.33 5.16 0.33
CA GLN A 56 3.59 6.57 0.01
C GLN A 56 2.79 7.05 -1.19
N CYS A 57 2.66 6.23 -2.24
CA CYS A 57 1.82 6.55 -3.40
C CYS A 57 0.35 6.74 -2.99
N ILE A 58 -0.18 5.80 -2.20
CA ILE A 58 -1.55 5.85 -1.70
C ILE A 58 -1.76 7.10 -0.83
N ASP A 59 -0.90 7.34 0.15
CA ASP A 59 -1.03 8.47 1.08
C ASP A 59 -0.93 9.82 0.36
N LYS A 60 -0.07 9.92 -0.66
CA LYS A 60 0.00 11.12 -1.52
C LYS A 60 -1.31 11.40 -2.24
N CYS A 61 -2.05 10.37 -2.66
CA CYS A 61 -3.37 10.51 -3.26
C CYS A 61 -4.47 10.78 -2.22
N VAL A 62 -4.39 10.13 -1.05
CA VAL A 62 -5.39 10.23 0.02
C VAL A 62 -5.38 11.60 0.68
N ALA A 63 -4.19 12.14 0.98
CA ALA A 63 -4.03 13.35 1.79
C ALA A 63 -4.93 14.53 1.35
N PRO A 64 -4.88 15.03 0.09
CA PRO A 64 -5.71 16.17 -0.30
C PRO A 64 -7.21 15.88 -0.25
N LYS A 65 -7.62 14.64 -0.54
CA LYS A 65 -9.05 14.22 -0.51
C LYS A 65 -9.57 14.07 0.91
N LEU A 66 -8.73 13.57 1.81
CA LEU A 66 -9.08 13.36 3.21
C LEU A 66 -9.25 14.70 3.92
N PHE A 67 -8.27 15.60 3.80
CA PHE A 67 -8.36 16.91 4.45
C PHE A 67 -9.42 17.84 3.85
N ALA A 68 -9.93 17.56 2.64
CA ALA A 68 -11.11 18.24 2.11
C ALA A 68 -12.43 17.83 2.81
N GLN A 69 -12.46 16.68 3.49
CA GLN A 69 -13.65 16.17 4.19
C GLN A 69 -13.58 16.34 5.72
N LEU A 70 -12.40 16.57 6.27
CA LEU A 70 -12.19 16.80 7.70
C LEU A 70 -12.39 18.29 8.04
N LYS A 71 -12.94 18.57 9.23
CA LYS A 71 -13.10 19.92 9.80
C LYS A 71 -11.91 20.30 10.66
#